data_AF-A0A536BJS1-F1
#
_entry.id   AF-A0A536BJS1-F1
#
_cell.length_a   1.000
_cell.length_b   1.000
_cell.length_c   1.000
_cell.angle_alpha   90.00
_cell.angle_beta   90.00
_cell.angle_gamma   90.00
#
_symmetry.space_group_name_H-M   'P 1'
#
loop_
_entity.id
_entity.type
_entity.pdbx_description
1 polymer ?
#
loop_
_entity_poly.entity_id
_entity_poly.type
_entity_poly.pdbx_seq_one_letter_code
_entity_poly.pdbx_strand_id
1 'polypeptide(L)'
;MSVATKAAAFAAIGRIFIATFPSISSRWYFPLALIAIFSLFIGNLVAITQDNIKRMLAYSGIAHAGYILLGVLPGTTQGFTATLFYIAAYAVMNFGAFAVVTAIGAGGEQTADLSYWRGLFYRRPFLATVMTIFMLSLAGIPPTVGFFAKLFVFQALVTAQIWAPLVVAVIMTIVSFYYYLRVIVVMLAQPDGAVAEARLGFSTSTVLGAAAVVTVFLGLFPSVVLDWASHAASLHF
;
A
#
# COMPACT_ATOMS: atom_id res chain seq x y z
N MET A 1 -2.37 6.22 -12.98
CA MET A 1 -2.68 7.30 -12.02
C MET A 1 -2.99 6.74 -10.62
N SER A 2 -2.08 5.99 -9.99
CA SER A 2 -2.40 5.25 -8.75
C SER A 2 -1.99 5.97 -7.46
N VAL A 3 -0.91 6.76 -7.51
CA VAL A 3 -0.29 7.35 -6.31
C VAL A 3 -0.64 8.84 -6.16
N ALA A 4 -0.17 9.70 -7.06
CA ALA A 4 -0.28 11.16 -6.91
C ALA A 4 -1.75 11.65 -6.82
N THR A 5 -2.61 11.21 -7.73
CA THR A 5 -4.04 11.59 -7.75
C THR A 5 -4.76 11.12 -6.48
N LYS A 6 -4.43 9.92 -5.99
CA LYS A 6 -5.03 9.34 -4.79
C LYS A 6 -4.56 10.06 -3.52
N ALA A 7 -3.27 10.38 -3.44
CA ALA A 7 -2.71 11.17 -2.36
C ALA A 7 -3.38 12.54 -2.26
N ALA A 8 -3.51 13.25 -3.40
CA ALA A 8 -4.18 14.55 -3.46
C ALA A 8 -5.65 14.46 -3.06
N ALA A 9 -6.38 13.47 -3.58
CA ALA A 9 -7.79 13.27 -3.24
C ALA A 9 -8.00 12.99 -1.76
N PHE A 10 -7.19 12.12 -1.14
CA PHE A 10 -7.35 11.81 0.29
C PHE A 10 -6.89 12.93 1.21
N ALA A 11 -5.85 13.68 0.84
CA ALA A 11 -5.49 14.90 1.55
C ALA A 11 -6.63 15.94 1.51
N ALA A 12 -7.27 16.11 0.35
CA ALA A 12 -8.41 17.01 0.20
C ALA A 12 -9.65 16.53 0.99
N ILE A 13 -9.97 15.23 0.94
CA ILE A 13 -11.07 14.63 1.73
C ILE A 13 -10.82 14.87 3.22
N GLY A 14 -9.65 14.52 3.73
CA GLY A 14 -9.32 14.75 5.14
C GLY A 14 -9.50 16.21 5.51
N ARG A 15 -8.97 17.14 4.71
CA ARG A 15 -9.11 18.58 4.95
C ARG A 15 -10.55 19.07 4.96
N ILE A 16 -11.38 18.67 3.98
CA ILE A 16 -12.75 19.15 3.85
C ILE A 16 -13.64 18.62 5.00
N PHE A 17 -13.59 17.32 5.28
CA PHE A 17 -14.49 16.73 6.27
C PHE A 17 -14.11 17.11 7.70
N ILE A 18 -12.81 17.22 7.98
CA ILE A 18 -12.30 17.53 9.31
C ILE A 18 -12.34 19.05 9.57
N ALA A 19 -11.76 19.87 8.70
CA ALA A 19 -11.60 21.29 8.98
C ALA A 19 -12.85 22.11 8.66
N THR A 20 -13.66 21.71 7.67
CA THR A 20 -14.82 22.50 7.23
C THR A 20 -16.13 22.02 7.83
N PHE A 21 -16.27 20.73 8.12
CA PHE A 21 -17.55 20.13 8.54
C PHE A 21 -17.53 19.31 9.85
N PRO A 22 -16.87 19.78 10.94
CA PRO A 22 -16.85 19.04 12.20
C PRO A 22 -18.24 18.95 12.85
N SER A 23 -19.09 19.98 12.66
CA SER A 23 -20.44 20.06 13.24
C SER A 23 -21.45 19.07 12.65
N ILE A 24 -21.15 18.45 11.51
CA ILE A 24 -22.02 17.46 10.85
C ILE A 24 -21.36 16.08 10.72
N SER A 25 -20.41 15.78 11.61
CA SER A 25 -19.68 14.50 11.65
C SER A 25 -20.59 13.27 11.65
N SER A 26 -21.72 13.34 12.34
CA SER A 26 -22.75 12.30 12.36
C SER A 26 -23.33 11.96 10.99
N ARG A 27 -23.32 12.91 10.03
CA ARG A 27 -23.89 12.72 8.69
C ARG A 27 -22.90 12.07 7.72
N TRP A 28 -21.61 12.39 7.83
CA TRP A 28 -20.61 11.87 6.90
C TRP A 28 -19.93 10.59 7.39
N TYR A 29 -19.91 10.33 8.71
CA TYR A 29 -19.29 9.15 9.29
C TYR A 29 -19.79 7.84 8.67
N PHE A 30 -21.11 7.63 8.66
CA PHE A 30 -21.70 6.36 8.21
C PHE A 30 -21.44 6.08 6.72
N PRO A 31 -21.67 7.02 5.79
CA PRO A 31 -21.30 6.83 4.38
C PRO A 31 -19.80 6.55 4.17
N LEU A 32 -18.92 7.29 4.83
CA LEU A 32 -17.46 7.10 4.71
C LEU A 32 -17.02 5.73 5.25
N ALA A 33 -17.58 5.29 6.38
CA ALA A 33 -17.30 3.99 6.95
C ALA A 33 -17.73 2.86 6.01
N LEU A 34 -18.90 3.01 5.38
CA LEU A 34 -19.42 2.06 4.40
C LEU A 34 -18.49 1.96 3.18
N ILE A 35 -18.06 3.10 2.63
CA ILE A 35 -17.12 3.15 1.49
C ILE A 35 -15.79 2.50 1.87
N ALA A 36 -15.26 2.77 3.06
CA ALA A 36 -14.01 2.19 3.53
C ALA A 36 -14.11 0.65 3.64
N ILE A 37 -15.18 0.16 4.27
CA ILE A 37 -15.45 -1.28 4.42
C ILE A 37 -15.59 -1.97 3.06
N PHE A 38 -16.39 -1.42 2.15
CA PHE A 38 -16.55 -2.02 0.81
C PHE A 38 -15.27 -1.96 0.00
N SER A 39 -14.47 -0.90 0.12
CA SER A 39 -13.17 -0.79 -0.55
C SER A 39 -12.21 -1.88 -0.07
N LEU A 40 -12.17 -2.13 1.24
CA LEU A 40 -11.38 -3.22 1.82
C LEU A 40 -11.86 -4.59 1.34
N PHE A 41 -13.17 -4.82 1.39
CA PHE A 41 -13.76 -6.11 1.06
C PHE A 41 -13.59 -6.45 -0.43
N ILE A 42 -14.05 -5.57 -1.31
CA ILE A 42 -13.99 -5.76 -2.77
C ILE A 42 -12.55 -5.77 -3.24
N GLY A 43 -11.72 -4.82 -2.77
CA GLY A 43 -10.32 -4.72 -3.17
C GLY A 43 -9.53 -5.99 -2.86
N ASN A 44 -9.68 -6.55 -1.65
CA ASN A 44 -8.93 -7.75 -1.28
C ASN A 44 -9.48 -9.01 -1.94
N LEU A 45 -10.81 -9.21 -1.95
CA LEU A 45 -11.39 -10.44 -2.52
C LEU A 45 -11.13 -10.55 -4.03
N VAL A 46 -11.26 -9.45 -4.77
CA VAL A 46 -11.01 -9.47 -6.21
C VAL A 46 -9.51 -9.58 -6.51
N ALA A 47 -8.63 -9.00 -5.68
CA ALA A 47 -7.18 -9.15 -5.85
C ALA A 47 -6.72 -10.63 -5.76
N ILE A 48 -7.35 -11.44 -4.90
CA ILE A 48 -7.03 -12.87 -4.75
C ILE A 48 -7.23 -13.62 -6.06
N THR A 49 -8.29 -13.30 -6.81
CA THR A 49 -8.62 -14.03 -8.04
C THR A 49 -7.82 -13.57 -9.26
N GLN A 50 -6.98 -12.54 -9.13
CA GLN A 50 -6.20 -12.03 -10.26
C GLN A 50 -4.92 -12.83 -10.47
N ASP A 51 -4.77 -13.40 -11.67
CA ASP A 51 -3.49 -13.93 -12.17
C ASP A 51 -2.64 -12.87 -12.88
N ASN A 52 -3.17 -11.66 -13.07
CA ASN A 52 -2.44 -10.56 -13.67
C ASN A 52 -1.91 -9.60 -12.59
N ILE A 53 -0.59 -9.40 -12.54
CA ILE A 53 0.07 -8.58 -11.51
C ILE A 53 -0.39 -7.12 -11.53
N LYS A 54 -0.63 -6.54 -12.71
CA LYS A 54 -1.09 -5.14 -12.85
C LYS A 54 -2.51 -4.99 -12.30
N ARG A 55 -3.39 -5.93 -12.63
CA ARG A 55 -4.77 -5.95 -12.11
C ARG A 55 -4.79 -6.22 -10.61
N MET A 56 -4.00 -7.18 -10.13
CA MET A 56 -3.86 -7.48 -8.71
C MET A 56 -3.44 -6.22 -7.92
N LEU A 57 -2.41 -5.50 -8.39
CA LEU A 57 -1.96 -4.24 -7.77
C LEU A 57 -3.00 -3.12 -7.86
N ALA A 58 -3.82 -3.08 -8.91
CA ALA A 58 -4.92 -2.13 -9.02
C ALA A 58 -6.00 -2.38 -7.95
N TYR A 59 -6.42 -3.64 -7.77
CA TYR A 59 -7.38 -4.02 -6.72
C TYR A 59 -6.81 -3.88 -5.31
N SER A 60 -5.53 -4.23 -5.11
CA SER A 60 -4.77 -3.88 -3.90
C SER A 60 -4.84 -2.37 -3.61
N GLY A 61 -4.70 -1.53 -4.63
CA GLY A 61 -4.86 -0.09 -4.48
C GLY A 61 -6.24 0.32 -3.98
N ILE A 62 -7.31 -0.35 -4.40
CA ILE A 62 -8.67 -0.11 -3.87
C ILE A 62 -8.74 -0.46 -2.38
N ALA A 63 -8.15 -1.59 -1.96
CA ALA A 63 -8.06 -1.93 -0.55
C ALA A 63 -7.26 -0.90 0.27
N HIS A 64 -6.12 -0.43 -0.24
CA HIS A 64 -5.32 0.62 0.41
C HIS A 64 -6.05 1.96 0.53
N ALA A 65 -6.90 2.31 -0.45
CA ALA A 65 -7.80 3.45 -0.31
C ALA A 65 -8.76 3.30 0.88
N GLY A 66 -9.27 2.08 1.10
CA GLY A 66 -10.08 1.77 2.28
C GLY A 66 -9.34 2.02 3.60
N TYR A 67 -8.10 1.54 3.75
CA TYR A 67 -7.29 1.80 4.95
C TYR A 67 -7.01 3.30 5.17
N ILE A 68 -6.74 4.06 4.10
CA ILE A 68 -6.51 5.51 4.20
C ILE A 68 -7.77 6.22 4.71
N LEU A 69 -8.95 5.84 4.20
CA LEU A 69 -10.24 6.37 4.66
C LEU A 69 -10.51 6.04 6.12
N LEU A 70 -10.13 4.85 6.59
CA LEU A 70 -10.27 4.48 7.99
C LEU A 70 -9.50 5.41 8.94
N GLY A 71 -8.34 5.95 8.52
CA GLY A 71 -7.61 6.94 9.32
C GLY A 71 -8.36 8.28 9.46
N VAL A 72 -9.23 8.62 8.51
CA VAL A 72 -10.04 9.86 8.56
C VAL A 72 -11.26 9.70 9.47
N LEU A 73 -11.81 8.49 9.59
CA LEU A 73 -13.05 8.23 10.34
C LEU A 73 -13.05 8.72 11.80
N PRO A 74 -11.97 8.57 12.59
CA PRO A 74 -11.91 9.13 13.94
C PRO A 74 -12.21 10.62 14.02
N GLY A 75 -11.92 11.39 12.98
CA GLY A 75 -12.04 12.85 13.01
C GLY A 75 -11.15 13.49 14.07
N THR A 76 -9.98 12.90 14.36
CA THR A 76 -9.02 13.37 15.36
C THR A 76 -7.66 13.66 14.72
N THR A 77 -6.83 14.47 15.40
CA THR A 77 -5.45 14.75 14.99
C THR A 77 -4.63 13.47 14.83
N GLN A 78 -4.83 12.49 15.72
CA GLN A 78 -4.16 11.18 15.63
C GLN A 78 -4.57 10.42 14.35
N GLY A 79 -5.87 10.38 14.04
CA GLY A 79 -6.37 9.74 12.82
C GLY A 79 -5.81 10.40 11.56
N PHE A 80 -5.85 11.72 11.49
CA PHE A 80 -5.34 12.46 10.33
C PHE A 80 -3.82 12.32 10.17
N THR A 81 -3.06 12.31 11.28
CA THR A 81 -1.62 11.98 11.28
C THR A 81 -1.38 10.59 10.68
N ALA A 82 -2.15 9.59 11.11
CA ALA A 82 -2.06 8.24 10.58
C ALA A 82 -2.41 8.18 9.08
N THR A 83 -3.43 8.92 8.63
CA THR A 83 -3.79 9.04 7.20
C THR A 83 -2.64 9.61 6.37
N LEU A 84 -2.02 10.71 6.81
CA LEU A 84 -0.90 11.34 6.11
C LEU A 84 0.31 10.41 6.04
N PHE A 85 0.66 9.76 7.16
CA PHE A 85 1.70 8.74 7.19
C PHE A 85 1.39 7.60 6.22
N TYR A 86 0.15 7.10 6.20
CA TYR A 86 -0.27 6.02 5.30
C TYR A 86 -0.13 6.42 3.84
N ILE A 87 -0.54 7.62 3.46
CA ILE A 87 -0.42 8.12 2.08
C ILE A 87 1.05 8.16 1.66
N ALA A 88 1.95 8.67 2.51
CA ALA A 88 3.38 8.72 2.23
C ALA A 88 3.98 7.31 2.09
N ALA A 89 3.66 6.42 3.03
CA ALA A 89 4.09 5.02 2.99
C ALA A 89 3.61 4.31 1.72
N TYR A 90 2.31 4.44 1.40
CA TYR A 90 1.68 3.87 0.21
C TYR A 90 2.30 4.41 -1.07
N ALA A 91 2.63 5.70 -1.11
CA ALA A 91 3.29 6.29 -2.27
C ALA A 91 4.61 5.61 -2.58
N VAL A 92 5.47 5.40 -1.58
CA VAL A 92 6.78 4.74 -1.77
C VAL A 92 6.61 3.28 -2.20
N MET A 93 5.85 2.48 -1.43
CA MET A 93 5.76 1.04 -1.70
C MET A 93 5.03 0.72 -3.00
N ASN A 94 3.96 1.45 -3.32
CA ASN A 94 3.20 1.24 -4.55
C ASN A 94 3.93 1.78 -5.78
N PHE A 95 4.59 2.94 -5.67
CA PHE A 95 5.48 3.42 -6.74
C PHE A 95 6.57 2.39 -7.05
N GLY A 96 7.23 1.88 -6.02
CA GLY A 96 8.25 0.86 -6.15
C GLY A 96 7.75 -0.40 -6.85
N ALA A 97 6.61 -0.95 -6.42
CA ALA A 97 6.02 -2.13 -7.03
C ALA A 97 5.71 -1.92 -8.53
N PHE A 98 5.06 -0.80 -8.89
CA PHE A 98 4.77 -0.49 -10.29
C PHE A 98 6.01 -0.15 -11.11
N ALA A 99 7.07 0.39 -10.49
CA ALA A 99 8.35 0.62 -11.16
C ALA A 99 9.03 -0.71 -11.51
N VAL A 100 8.95 -1.73 -10.64
CA VAL A 100 9.42 -3.08 -10.97
C VAL A 100 8.59 -3.68 -12.11
N VAL A 101 7.26 -3.60 -12.01
CA VAL A 101 6.37 -4.09 -13.07
C VAL A 101 6.66 -3.41 -14.41
N THR A 102 6.98 -2.11 -14.41
CA THR A 102 7.37 -1.38 -15.63
C THR A 102 8.76 -1.82 -16.14
N ALA A 103 9.73 -2.02 -15.26
CA ALA A 103 11.09 -2.47 -15.62
C ALA A 103 11.10 -3.88 -16.22
N ILE A 104 10.15 -4.74 -15.81
CA ILE A 104 9.92 -6.05 -16.41
C ILE A 104 9.07 -5.91 -17.68
N GLY A 105 8.03 -5.08 -17.61
CA GLY A 105 6.96 -4.94 -18.59
C GLY A 105 7.25 -4.08 -19.80
N ALA A 106 8.50 -3.66 -20.01
CA ALA A 106 8.95 -3.19 -21.32
C ALA A 106 8.69 -4.23 -22.45
N GLY A 107 8.37 -5.49 -22.12
CA GLY A 107 7.99 -6.57 -23.04
C GLY A 107 6.48 -6.75 -23.34
N GLY A 108 5.59 -5.84 -22.95
CA GLY A 108 4.16 -5.89 -23.34
C GLY A 108 3.23 -6.64 -22.37
N GLU A 109 2.02 -6.99 -22.82
CA GLU A 109 0.91 -7.48 -21.97
C GLU A 109 1.15 -8.88 -21.38
N GLN A 110 1.96 -9.71 -22.04
CA GLN A 110 2.34 -11.05 -21.59
C GLN A 110 3.11 -11.04 -20.25
N THR A 111 3.91 -9.99 -20.01
CA THR A 111 4.68 -9.83 -18.75
C THR A 111 3.80 -9.52 -17.54
N ALA A 112 2.52 -9.19 -17.76
CA ALA A 112 1.58 -8.92 -16.70
C ALA A 112 0.98 -10.21 -16.11
N ASP A 113 1.08 -11.34 -16.80
CA ASP A 113 0.64 -12.64 -16.30
C ASP A 113 1.61 -13.17 -15.23
N LEU A 114 1.10 -13.66 -14.11
CA LEU A 114 1.89 -14.15 -12.99
C LEU A 114 2.73 -15.38 -13.37
N SER A 115 2.33 -16.16 -14.38
CA SER A 115 3.15 -17.25 -14.92
C SER A 115 4.50 -16.76 -15.46
N TYR A 116 4.54 -15.56 -16.08
CA TYR A 116 5.79 -14.95 -16.53
C TYR A 116 6.72 -14.61 -15.36
N TRP A 117 6.21 -14.44 -14.15
CA TRP A 117 7.02 -14.13 -12.96
C TRP A 117 7.65 -15.37 -12.32
N ARG A 118 7.35 -16.58 -12.82
CA ARG A 118 7.88 -17.83 -12.29
C ARG A 118 9.40 -17.89 -12.36
N GLY A 119 10.08 -18.15 -11.24
CA GLY A 119 11.54 -18.23 -11.21
C GLY A 119 12.27 -16.92 -11.52
N LEU A 120 11.62 -15.77 -11.28
CA LEU A 120 12.24 -14.46 -11.47
C LEU A 120 13.47 -14.26 -10.56
N PHE A 121 13.53 -14.92 -9.39
CA PHE A 121 14.72 -14.88 -8.54
C PHE A 121 15.97 -15.44 -9.23
N TYR A 122 15.82 -16.41 -10.13
CA TYR A 122 16.94 -16.99 -10.89
C TYR A 122 17.29 -16.15 -12.13
N ARG A 123 16.28 -15.58 -12.79
CA ARG A 123 16.46 -14.82 -14.04
C ARG A 123 16.88 -13.37 -13.81
N ARG A 124 16.30 -12.69 -12.82
CA ARG A 124 16.51 -11.27 -12.47
C ARG A 124 16.46 -11.08 -10.94
N PRO A 125 17.46 -11.58 -10.19
CA PRO A 125 17.45 -11.62 -8.72
C PRO A 125 17.24 -10.25 -8.06
N PHE A 126 17.81 -9.18 -8.64
CA PHE A 126 17.64 -7.82 -8.12
C PHE A 126 16.17 -7.36 -8.14
N LEU A 127 15.47 -7.52 -9.27
CA LEU A 127 14.06 -7.13 -9.39
C LEU A 127 13.17 -7.97 -8.48
N ALA A 128 13.43 -9.28 -8.39
CA ALA A 128 12.68 -10.16 -7.52
C ALA A 128 12.83 -9.75 -6.04
N THR A 129 14.05 -9.40 -5.61
CA THR A 129 14.33 -8.94 -4.24
C THR A 129 13.62 -7.63 -3.93
N VAL A 130 13.73 -6.64 -4.81
CA VAL A 130 13.09 -5.33 -4.63
C VAL A 130 11.56 -5.45 -4.67
N MET A 131 11.01 -6.24 -5.59
CA MET A 131 9.57 -6.56 -5.61
C MET A 131 9.12 -7.19 -4.30
N THR A 132 9.90 -8.13 -3.78
CA THR A 132 9.60 -8.81 -2.52
C THR A 132 9.49 -7.81 -1.37
N ILE A 133 10.44 -6.88 -1.24
CA ILE A 133 10.38 -5.82 -0.23
C ILE A 133 9.07 -5.02 -0.33
N PHE A 134 8.67 -4.63 -1.54
CA PHE A 134 7.42 -3.90 -1.74
C PHE A 134 6.18 -4.74 -1.45
N MET A 135 6.16 -6.03 -1.82
CA MET A 135 5.05 -6.94 -1.51
C MET A 135 4.92 -7.16 0.00
N LEU A 136 6.03 -7.36 0.71
CA LEU A 136 6.06 -7.47 2.17
C LEU A 136 5.56 -6.17 2.83
N SER A 137 5.94 -5.01 2.26
CA SER A 137 5.45 -3.71 2.74
C SER A 137 3.95 -3.53 2.53
N LEU A 138 3.43 -3.82 1.35
CA LEU A 138 2.00 -3.73 1.07
C LEU A 138 1.18 -4.72 1.93
N ALA A 139 1.72 -5.91 2.18
CA ALA A 139 1.17 -6.88 3.12
C ALA A 139 1.16 -6.33 4.57
N GLY A 140 2.12 -5.48 4.91
CA GLY A 140 2.26 -4.86 6.23
C GLY A 140 3.06 -5.75 7.18
N ILE A 141 4.20 -6.26 6.73
CA ILE A 141 5.06 -7.15 7.52
C ILE A 141 6.20 -6.35 8.15
N PRO A 142 6.43 -6.41 9.47
CA PRO A 142 7.61 -5.80 10.09
C PRO A 142 8.92 -6.32 9.47
N PRO A 143 9.95 -5.47 9.27
CA PRO A 143 10.10 -4.08 9.71
C PRO A 143 9.77 -3.04 8.61
N THR A 144 8.81 -3.30 7.71
CA THR A 144 8.50 -2.39 6.59
C THR A 144 7.59 -1.21 6.98
N VAL A 145 7.66 -0.11 6.22
CA VAL A 145 6.82 1.08 6.45
C VAL A 145 5.31 0.80 6.39
N GLY A 146 4.89 -0.15 5.55
CA GLY A 146 3.47 -0.49 5.41
C GLY A 146 2.86 -1.16 6.64
N PHE A 147 3.68 -1.80 7.50
CA PHE A 147 3.21 -2.29 8.81
C PHE A 147 2.79 -1.12 9.70
N PHE A 148 3.68 -0.13 9.88
CA PHE A 148 3.41 1.04 10.71
C PHE A 148 2.26 1.88 10.17
N ALA A 149 2.10 1.95 8.86
CA ALA A 149 0.96 2.63 8.23
C ALA A 149 -0.38 2.03 8.70
N LYS A 150 -0.52 0.70 8.64
CA LYS A 150 -1.73 0.01 9.15
C LYS A 150 -1.86 0.14 10.66
N LEU A 151 -0.76 -0.04 11.39
CA LEU A 151 -0.75 0.04 12.86
C LEU A 151 -1.26 1.38 13.37
N PHE A 152 -0.78 2.51 12.83
CA PHE A 152 -1.21 3.83 13.28
C PHE A 152 -2.69 4.11 12.98
N VAL A 153 -3.20 3.64 11.83
CA VAL A 153 -4.63 3.71 11.54
C VAL A 153 -5.43 2.89 12.54
N PHE A 154 -4.99 1.66 12.86
CA PHE A 154 -5.67 0.81 13.83
C PHE A 154 -5.65 1.42 15.24
N GLN A 155 -4.52 1.99 15.66
CA GLN A 155 -4.42 2.70 16.94
C GLN A 155 -5.42 3.86 17.01
N ALA A 156 -5.51 4.68 15.95
CA ALA A 156 -6.46 5.79 15.90
C ALA A 156 -7.92 5.32 16.01
N LEU A 157 -8.28 4.19 15.36
CA LEU A 157 -9.61 3.59 15.48
C LEU A 157 -9.89 3.05 16.89
N VAL A 158 -8.90 2.42 17.53
CA VAL A 158 -9.02 1.92 18.91
C VAL A 158 -9.24 3.08 19.88
N THR A 159 -8.45 4.16 19.78
CA THR A 159 -8.62 5.35 20.62
C THR A 159 -10.01 5.96 20.47
N ALA A 160 -10.53 5.99 19.24
CA ALA A 160 -11.86 6.50 18.93
C ALA A 160 -13.00 5.48 19.16
N GLN A 161 -12.69 4.28 19.66
CA GLN A 161 -13.64 3.19 19.92
C GLN A 161 -14.45 2.74 18.68
N ILE A 162 -13.86 2.85 17.49
CA ILE A 162 -14.47 2.47 16.20
C ILE A 162 -14.14 1.00 15.90
N TRP A 163 -14.96 0.08 16.42
CA TRP A 163 -14.67 -1.37 16.39
C TRP A 163 -15.05 -2.07 15.09
N ALA A 164 -16.23 -1.81 14.53
CA ALA A 164 -16.71 -2.58 13.38
C ALA A 164 -15.83 -2.43 12.11
N PRO A 165 -15.45 -1.21 11.67
CA PRO A 165 -14.50 -1.04 10.57
C PRO A 165 -13.10 -1.59 10.88
N LEU A 166 -12.65 -1.50 12.14
CA LEU A 166 -11.36 -2.02 12.59
C LEU A 166 -11.28 -3.55 12.41
N VAL A 167 -12.31 -4.28 12.87
CA VAL A 167 -12.34 -5.75 12.74
C VAL A 167 -12.27 -6.16 11.26
N VAL A 168 -13.05 -5.50 10.39
CA VAL A 168 -12.99 -5.76 8.95
C VAL A 168 -11.59 -5.49 8.40
N ALA A 169 -10.95 -4.39 8.80
CA ALA A 169 -9.62 -4.02 8.35
C ALA A 169 -8.53 -5.03 8.76
N VAL A 170 -8.62 -5.56 9.98
CA VAL A 170 -7.70 -6.60 10.47
C VAL A 170 -7.89 -7.90 9.69
N ILE A 171 -9.13 -8.36 9.51
CA ILE A 171 -9.43 -9.58 8.73
C ILE A 171 -8.93 -9.40 7.28
N MET A 172 -9.24 -8.27 6.66
CA MET A 172 -8.83 -7.98 5.28
C MET A 172 -7.31 -7.81 5.14
N THR A 173 -6.61 -7.43 6.21
CA THR A 173 -5.13 -7.43 6.22
C THR A 173 -4.59 -8.85 6.13
N ILE A 174 -5.16 -9.78 6.88
CA ILE A 174 -4.79 -11.21 6.83
C ILE A 174 -5.10 -11.79 5.44
N VAL A 175 -6.27 -11.48 4.89
CA VAL A 175 -6.63 -11.89 3.52
C VAL A 175 -5.62 -11.33 2.50
N SER A 176 -5.19 -10.07 2.68
CA SER A 176 -4.25 -9.43 1.76
C SER A 176 -2.89 -10.11 1.71
N PHE A 177 -2.46 -10.65 2.84
CA PHE A 177 -1.19 -11.35 2.98
C PHE A 177 -1.05 -12.51 1.99
N TYR A 178 -2.14 -13.25 1.75
CA TYR A 178 -2.15 -14.38 0.82
C TYR A 178 -1.72 -13.99 -0.59
N TYR A 179 -2.37 -12.99 -1.21
CA TYR A 179 -2.09 -12.67 -2.60
C TYR A 179 -0.74 -11.97 -2.78
N TYR A 180 -0.24 -11.23 -1.79
CA TYR A 180 1.12 -10.69 -1.82
C TYR A 180 2.19 -11.78 -1.69
N LEU A 181 2.00 -12.72 -0.75
CA LEU A 181 2.91 -13.86 -0.64
C LEU A 181 2.90 -14.74 -1.87
N ARG A 182 1.73 -14.94 -2.51
CA ARG A 182 1.63 -15.69 -3.76
C ARG A 182 2.59 -15.15 -4.82
N VAL A 183 2.72 -13.83 -4.97
CA VAL A 183 3.67 -13.23 -5.92
C VAL A 183 5.11 -13.62 -5.57
N ILE A 184 5.48 -13.55 -4.29
CA ILE A 184 6.83 -13.92 -3.81
C ILE A 184 7.12 -15.39 -4.07
N VAL A 185 6.17 -16.27 -3.73
CA VAL A 185 6.29 -17.73 -3.93
C VAL A 185 6.44 -18.06 -5.41
N VAL A 186 5.66 -17.42 -6.30
CA VAL A 186 5.80 -17.65 -7.75
C VAL A 186 7.18 -17.21 -8.23
N MET A 187 7.71 -16.08 -7.78
CA MET A 187 9.08 -15.65 -8.13
C MET A 187 10.16 -16.64 -7.69
N LEU A 188 9.95 -17.36 -6.59
CA LEU A 188 10.89 -18.35 -6.04
C LEU A 188 10.78 -19.75 -6.66
N ALA A 189 9.67 -20.05 -7.32
CA ALA A 189 9.45 -21.35 -7.93
C ALA A 189 10.51 -21.68 -8.99
N GLN A 190 10.73 -22.98 -9.24
CA GLN A 190 11.70 -23.43 -10.23
C GLN A 190 11.34 -22.88 -11.61
N PRO A 191 12.33 -22.38 -12.37
CA PRO A 191 12.09 -21.83 -13.68
C PRO A 191 11.97 -22.93 -14.75
N ASP A 192 11.05 -22.74 -15.69
CA ASP A 192 10.93 -23.57 -16.89
C ASP A 192 12.04 -23.17 -17.89
N GLY A 193 13.27 -23.62 -17.65
CA GLY A 193 14.42 -23.42 -18.57
C GLY A 193 15.11 -22.04 -18.50
N ALA A 194 15.35 -21.50 -17.30
CA ALA A 194 15.88 -20.14 -17.12
C ALA A 194 17.19 -19.85 -17.89
N VAL A 195 17.10 -18.93 -18.84
CA VAL A 195 18.23 -18.15 -19.37
C VAL A 195 18.25 -16.81 -18.65
N ALA A 196 19.43 -16.35 -18.23
CA ALA A 196 19.58 -15.02 -17.63
C ALA A 196 19.16 -13.93 -18.64
N GLU A 197 18.25 -13.06 -18.23
CA GLU A 197 17.76 -11.98 -19.08
C GLU A 197 18.66 -10.74 -18.98
N ALA A 198 18.57 -9.84 -19.97
CA ALA A 198 19.44 -8.67 -20.10
C ALA A 198 19.46 -7.79 -18.84
N ARG A 199 20.64 -7.23 -18.54
CA ARG A 199 20.86 -6.36 -17.38
C ARG A 199 20.05 -5.06 -17.49
N LEU A 200 19.53 -4.60 -16.36
CA LEU A 200 18.86 -3.30 -16.25
C LEU A 200 19.83 -2.15 -16.48
N GLY A 201 19.32 -1.06 -17.07
CA GLY A 201 20.04 0.22 -17.10
C GLY A 201 20.34 0.70 -15.67
N PHE A 202 21.51 1.32 -15.49
CA PHE A 202 21.99 1.78 -14.19
C PHE A 202 20.99 2.71 -13.48
N SER A 203 20.38 3.65 -14.22
CA SER A 203 19.38 4.59 -13.69
C SER A 203 18.19 3.88 -13.04
N THR A 204 17.59 2.89 -13.72
CA THR A 204 16.43 2.14 -13.22
C THR A 204 16.78 1.35 -11.96
N SER A 205 17.95 0.72 -11.93
CA SER A 205 18.43 -0.03 -10.76
C SER A 205 18.61 0.87 -9.54
N THR A 206 19.18 2.07 -9.72
CA THR A 206 19.38 3.02 -8.61
C THR A 206 18.05 3.52 -8.05
N VAL A 207 17.08 3.87 -8.91
CA VAL A 207 15.75 4.32 -8.46
C VAL A 207 15.02 3.23 -7.67
N LEU A 208 15.04 1.99 -8.17
CA LEU A 208 14.40 0.85 -7.51
C LEU A 208 15.07 0.49 -6.20
N GLY A 209 16.41 0.47 -6.17
CA GLY A 209 17.18 0.22 -4.96
C GLY A 209 16.92 1.30 -3.90
N ALA A 210 16.94 2.57 -4.28
CA ALA A 210 16.63 3.68 -3.38
C ALA A 210 15.21 3.58 -2.81
N ALA A 211 14.20 3.30 -3.65
CA ALA A 211 12.82 3.14 -3.17
C ALA A 211 12.67 1.96 -2.19
N ALA A 212 13.37 0.84 -2.43
CA ALA A 212 13.39 -0.30 -1.52
C ALA A 212 14.05 0.05 -0.18
N VAL A 213 15.18 0.75 -0.22
CA VAL A 213 15.87 1.24 0.98
C VAL A 213 14.97 2.18 1.77
N VAL A 214 14.32 3.16 1.12
CA VAL A 214 13.37 4.07 1.77
C VAL A 214 12.21 3.31 2.42
N THR A 215 11.69 2.27 1.77
CA THR A 215 10.59 1.45 2.31
C THR A 215 10.96 0.76 3.63
N VAL A 216 12.20 0.26 3.73
CA VAL A 216 12.70 -0.38 4.95
C VAL A 216 13.12 0.66 5.98
N PHE A 217 13.84 1.70 5.55
CA PHE A 217 14.31 2.78 6.41
C PHE A 217 13.15 3.48 7.13
N LEU A 218 12.08 3.82 6.42
CA LEU A 218 10.89 4.43 7.01
C LEU A 218 10.11 3.46 7.91
N GLY A 219 10.29 2.15 7.73
CA GLY A 219 9.76 1.16 8.66
C GLY A 219 10.58 1.04 9.94
N LEU A 220 11.90 1.19 9.87
CA LEU A 220 12.77 1.21 11.06
C LEU A 220 12.68 2.54 11.83
N PHE A 221 12.52 3.64 11.10
CA PHE A 221 12.46 5.00 11.64
C PHE A 221 11.17 5.72 11.23
N PRO A 222 9.99 5.25 11.70
CA PRO A 222 8.72 5.86 11.32
C PRO A 222 8.59 7.30 11.79
N SER A 223 9.30 7.70 12.87
CA SER A 223 9.33 9.07 13.40
C SER A 223 9.68 10.11 12.33
N VAL A 224 10.60 9.77 11.41
CA VAL A 224 11.06 10.68 10.35
C VAL A 224 9.91 11.25 9.53
N VAL A 225 8.86 10.46 9.25
CA VAL A 225 7.67 10.92 8.52
C VAL A 225 6.54 11.28 9.47
N LEU A 226 6.44 10.58 10.61
CA LEU A 226 5.39 10.80 11.59
C LEU A 226 5.46 12.20 12.21
N ASP A 227 6.66 12.75 12.42
CA ASP A 227 6.84 14.09 12.98
C ASP A 227 6.30 15.16 12.03
N TRP A 228 6.60 15.08 10.73
CA TRP A 228 6.00 15.99 9.73
C TRP A 228 4.50 15.80 9.61
N ALA A 229 4.02 14.55 9.63
CA ALA A 229 2.60 14.25 9.55
C ALA A 229 1.84 14.83 10.76
N SER A 230 2.42 14.71 11.97
CA SER A 230 1.82 15.24 13.19
C SER A 230 1.82 16.77 13.21
N HIS A 231 2.90 17.41 12.77
CA HIS A 231 2.97 18.85 12.64
C HIS A 231 1.91 19.36 11.65
N ALA A 232 1.83 18.76 10.47
CA ALA A 232 0.81 19.10 9.47
C ALA A 232 -0.62 18.87 10.00
N ALA A 233 -0.85 17.81 10.78
CA ALA A 233 -2.15 17.55 11.37
C ALA A 233 -2.53 18.57 12.45
N SER A 234 -1.57 19.03 13.25
CA SER A 234 -1.79 20.04 14.29
C SER A 234 -2.17 21.44 13.76
N LEU A 235 -1.87 21.74 12.50
CA LEU A 235 -2.26 23.01 11.87
C LEU A 235 -3.72 23.02 11.39
N HIS A 236 -4.39 21.87 11.41
CA HIS A 236 -5.73 21.67 10.87
C HIS A 236 -6.75 21.21 11.92
N PHE A 237 -6.32 21.10 13.17
CA PHE A 237 -7.14 20.79 14.34
C PHE A 237 -6.91 21.82 15.43
#